data_AF-A0A2I4CN61-F1
#
_entry.id   AF-A0A2I4CN61-F1
#
_cell.length_a   1.000
_cell.length_b   1.000
_cell.length_c   1.000
_cell.angle_alpha   90.00
_cell.angle_beta   90.00
_cell.angle_gamma   90.00
#
_symmetry.space_group_name_H-M   'P 1'
#
loop_
_entity.id
_entity.type
_entity.pdbx_description
1 polymer ?
#
loop_
_entity_poly.entity_id
_entity_poly.type
_entity_poly.pdbx_seq_one_letter_code
_entity_poly.pdbx_strand_id
1 'polypeptide(L)'
;MFGGKITNDDGSETSSNEIHKLSIAKMKWKVPLYVGIPPARRHGHAAFILHSHLYVFGGKNEEQDFNDLKVMKLINPSERQPVMKEILSELGLQGVSHSFTPTKVPNVRYDLSEPAPSNQPRTTAAGVQVFAHRDFSMVRDQAMKMIQTAFSLLDQEFQKLDREKLELFKSAAALQKDKEAQEAQRRRQQEELKEMLERHRSQNEAWLRARAEENDRERRELYRLREEVLQDQERLKEEQISIQKRSEHLLSIMQQFKGM
;
A
#
# COMPACT_ATOMS: atom_id res chain seq x y z
N MET A 1 -16.90 -13.86 2.35
CA MET A 1 -16.58 -14.61 1.12
C MET A 1 -16.28 -13.59 0.03
N PHE A 2 -15.24 -13.83 -0.75
CA PHE A 2 -14.89 -13.03 -1.92
C PHE A 2 -14.60 -13.99 -3.07
N GLY A 3 -15.04 -13.64 -4.28
CA GLY A 3 -14.73 -14.35 -5.51
C GLY A 3 -15.29 -15.78 -5.58
N GLY A 4 -14.58 -16.66 -6.29
CA GLY A 4 -15.03 -18.02 -6.60
C GLY A 4 -15.43 -18.17 -8.07
N LYS A 5 -15.98 -19.34 -8.41
CA LYS A 5 -16.50 -19.65 -9.75
C LYS A 5 -18.01 -19.77 -9.71
N ILE A 6 -18.67 -19.20 -10.70
CA ILE A 6 -20.11 -19.30 -10.92
C ILE A 6 -20.31 -20.09 -12.20
N THR A 7 -21.10 -21.16 -12.12
CA THR A 7 -21.55 -21.90 -13.30
C THR A 7 -22.80 -21.22 -13.83
N ASN A 8 -22.73 -20.69 -15.04
CA ASN A 8 -23.88 -20.14 -15.73
C ASN A 8 -24.78 -21.28 -16.27
N ASP A 9 -26.03 -20.96 -16.59
CA ASP A 9 -27.00 -21.94 -17.13
C ASP A 9 -26.51 -22.61 -18.44
N ASP A 10 -25.64 -21.93 -19.18
CA ASP A 10 -24.98 -22.44 -20.39
C ASP A 10 -23.81 -23.41 -20.11
N GLY A 11 -23.54 -23.73 -18.84
CA GLY A 11 -22.43 -24.59 -18.42
C GLY A 11 -21.05 -23.91 -18.42
N SER A 12 -20.97 -22.62 -18.74
CA SER A 12 -19.73 -21.85 -18.68
C SER A 12 -19.38 -21.47 -17.24
N GLU A 13 -18.13 -21.69 -16.83
CA GLU A 13 -17.61 -21.23 -15.53
C GLU A 13 -17.02 -19.83 -15.66
N THR A 14 -17.50 -18.89 -14.86
CA THR A 14 -16.96 -17.53 -14.80
C THR A 14 -16.54 -17.17 -13.39
N SER A 15 -15.44 -16.43 -13.25
CA SER A 15 -14.93 -15.96 -11.98
C SER A 15 -15.76 -14.80 -11.46
N SER A 16 -16.05 -14.80 -10.17
CA SER A 16 -16.76 -13.70 -9.51
C SER A 16 -15.79 -12.71 -8.86
N ASN A 17 -16.21 -11.45 -8.74
CA ASN A 17 -15.60 -10.42 -7.89
C ASN A 17 -16.53 -9.98 -6.74
N GLU A 18 -17.61 -10.71 -6.50
CA GLU A 18 -18.57 -10.34 -5.47
C GLU A 18 -18.07 -10.61 -4.06
N ILE A 19 -18.51 -9.78 -3.10
CA ILE A 19 -18.19 -9.92 -1.69
C ILE A 19 -19.49 -10.09 -0.91
N HIS A 20 -19.53 -11.17 -0.13
CA HIS A 20 -20.68 -11.51 0.70
C HIS A 20 -20.25 -11.76 2.15
N LYS A 21 -21.03 -11.21 3.09
CA LYS A 21 -20.87 -11.40 4.54
C LYS A 21 -22.10 -12.12 5.08
N LEU A 22 -21.89 -13.27 5.71
CA LEU A 22 -22.94 -13.97 6.45
C LEU A 22 -22.99 -13.46 7.89
N SER A 23 -24.16 -12.97 8.32
CA SER A 23 -24.42 -12.73 9.73
C SER A 23 -24.95 -14.01 10.36
N ILE A 24 -24.11 -14.73 11.10
CA ILE A 24 -24.50 -16.00 11.75
C ILE A 24 -25.64 -15.78 12.75
N ALA A 25 -25.62 -14.67 13.50
CA ALA A 25 -26.67 -14.34 14.46
C ALA A 25 -28.06 -14.15 13.83
N LYS A 26 -28.13 -13.68 12.58
CA LYS A 26 -29.39 -13.43 11.87
C LYS A 26 -29.64 -14.42 10.73
N MET A 27 -28.70 -15.32 10.47
CA MET A 27 -28.63 -16.20 9.29
C MET A 27 -28.99 -15.49 7.98
N LYS A 28 -28.47 -14.27 7.79
CA LYS A 28 -28.73 -13.45 6.60
C LYS A 28 -27.44 -13.06 5.91
N TRP A 29 -27.41 -13.25 4.59
CA TRP A 29 -26.38 -12.74 3.71
C TRP A 29 -26.54 -11.24 3.52
N LYS A 30 -25.41 -10.53 3.46
CA LYS A 30 -25.34 -9.10 3.21
C LYS A 30 -24.13 -8.78 2.37
N VAL A 31 -24.27 -7.80 1.49
CA VAL A 31 -23.13 -7.18 0.81
C VAL A 31 -22.49 -6.18 1.78
N PRO A 32 -21.20 -6.32 2.13
CA PRO A 32 -20.52 -5.36 2.98
C PRO A 32 -20.22 -4.07 2.21
N LEU A 33 -20.23 -2.95 2.92
CA LEU A 33 -19.68 -1.70 2.40
C LEU A 33 -18.16 -1.72 2.54
N TYR A 34 -17.46 -1.17 1.56
CA TYR A 34 -16.00 -1.09 1.57
C TYR A 34 -15.51 0.23 0.97
N VAL A 35 -14.27 0.59 1.30
CA VAL A 35 -13.53 1.73 0.73
C VAL A 35 -12.24 1.21 0.10
N GLY A 36 -11.90 1.74 -1.07
CA GLY A 36 -10.73 1.37 -1.85
C GLY A 36 -11.09 0.73 -3.19
N ILE A 37 -10.06 0.25 -3.90
CA ILE A 37 -10.22 -0.36 -5.21
C ILE A 37 -10.46 -1.87 -5.02
N PRO A 38 -11.62 -2.42 -5.45
CA PRO A 38 -11.88 -3.85 -5.32
C PRO A 38 -10.94 -4.67 -6.22
N PRO A 39 -10.46 -5.84 -5.77
CA PRO A 39 -9.73 -6.77 -6.62
C PRO A 39 -10.57 -7.22 -7.81
N ALA A 40 -9.91 -7.45 -8.94
CA ALA A 40 -10.54 -8.07 -10.11
C ALA A 40 -11.10 -9.45 -9.78
N ARG A 41 -12.09 -9.90 -10.57
CA ARG A 41 -12.69 -11.24 -10.45
C ARG A 41 -11.61 -12.32 -10.43
N ARG A 42 -11.69 -13.24 -9.48
CA ARG A 42 -10.67 -14.28 -9.29
C ARG A 42 -11.15 -15.42 -8.41
N HIS A 43 -10.58 -16.60 -8.61
CA HIS A 43 -10.76 -17.79 -7.78
C HIS A 43 -9.41 -18.39 -7.38
N GLY A 44 -9.40 -19.32 -6.42
CA GLY A 44 -8.16 -19.95 -5.92
C GLY A 44 -7.18 -18.97 -5.25
N HIS A 45 -7.66 -17.83 -4.76
CA HIS A 45 -6.85 -16.83 -4.06
C HIS A 45 -6.78 -17.13 -2.56
N ALA A 46 -5.76 -16.58 -1.89
CA ALA A 46 -5.72 -16.53 -0.43
C ALA A 46 -6.35 -15.22 0.05
N ALA A 47 -7.27 -15.29 1.02
CA ALA A 47 -7.87 -14.10 1.62
C ALA A 47 -7.89 -14.17 3.14
N PHE A 48 -7.56 -13.06 3.79
CA PHE A 48 -7.63 -12.92 5.23
C PHE A 48 -8.09 -11.52 5.62
N ILE A 49 -8.67 -11.39 6.82
CA ILE A 49 -9.11 -10.11 7.37
C ILE A 49 -8.25 -9.76 8.57
N LEU A 50 -7.69 -8.55 8.57
CA LEU A 50 -6.91 -8.01 9.67
C LEU A 50 -7.29 -6.54 9.90
N HIS A 51 -7.66 -6.17 11.13
CA HIS A 51 -8.07 -4.80 11.51
C HIS A 51 -9.09 -4.16 10.54
N SER A 52 -10.19 -4.86 10.24
CA SER A 52 -11.22 -4.42 9.28
C SER A 52 -10.75 -4.23 7.83
N HIS A 53 -9.55 -4.68 7.48
CA HIS A 53 -9.05 -4.71 6.10
C HIS A 53 -9.09 -6.14 5.57
N LEU A 54 -9.69 -6.31 4.39
CA LEU A 54 -9.66 -7.56 3.63
C LEU A 54 -8.44 -7.53 2.72
N TYR A 55 -7.55 -8.50 2.93
CA TYR A 55 -6.38 -8.76 2.12
C TYR A 55 -6.68 -9.93 1.19
N VAL A 56 -6.39 -9.76 -0.09
CA VAL A 56 -6.56 -10.76 -1.13
C VAL A 56 -5.24 -10.90 -1.86
N PHE A 57 -4.65 -12.08 -1.82
CA PHE A 57 -3.38 -12.40 -2.44
C PHE A 57 -3.56 -13.43 -3.56
N GLY A 58 -3.02 -13.09 -4.73
CA GLY A 58 -2.95 -13.96 -5.89
C GLY A 58 -4.30 -14.44 -6.41
N GLY A 59 -4.33 -15.68 -6.90
CA GLY A 59 -5.49 -16.31 -7.54
C GLY A 59 -5.42 -16.24 -9.06
N LYS A 60 -6.49 -16.63 -9.73
CA LYS A 60 -6.58 -16.61 -11.20
C LYS A 60 -7.98 -16.32 -11.69
N ASN A 61 -8.11 -15.86 -12.94
CA ASN A 61 -9.37 -15.78 -13.66
C ASN A 61 -9.24 -16.42 -15.04
N GLU A 62 -10.21 -16.18 -15.92
CA GLU A 62 -10.23 -16.73 -17.29
C GLU A 62 -9.13 -16.13 -18.17
N GLU A 63 -8.61 -14.96 -17.81
CA GLU A 63 -7.72 -14.15 -18.64
C GLU A 63 -6.26 -14.23 -18.18
N GLN A 64 -6.01 -14.29 -16.87
CA GLN A 64 -4.67 -14.20 -16.28
C GLN A 64 -4.56 -14.82 -14.89
N ASP A 65 -3.33 -15.18 -14.54
CA ASP A 65 -2.93 -15.52 -13.17
C ASP A 65 -2.46 -14.25 -12.44
N PHE A 66 -2.92 -14.10 -11.20
CA PHE A 66 -2.60 -12.97 -10.35
C PHE A 66 -1.52 -13.36 -9.33
N ASN A 67 -0.53 -12.49 -9.17
CA ASN A 67 0.45 -12.53 -8.09
C ASN A 67 0.50 -11.18 -7.34
N ASP A 68 -0.64 -10.48 -7.28
CA ASP A 68 -0.79 -9.19 -6.63
C ASP A 68 -1.42 -9.33 -5.23
N LEU A 69 -1.11 -8.36 -4.35
CA LEU A 69 -1.79 -8.18 -3.07
C LEU A 69 -2.76 -7.00 -3.21
N LYS A 70 -4.04 -7.26 -2.99
CA LYS A 70 -5.09 -6.23 -2.98
C LYS A 70 -5.66 -6.09 -1.58
N VAL A 71 -5.89 -4.84 -1.17
CA VAL A 71 -6.38 -4.49 0.17
C VAL A 71 -7.58 -3.57 0.03
N MET A 72 -8.64 -3.88 0.77
CA MET A 72 -9.79 -2.99 0.92
C MET A 72 -10.20 -2.87 2.38
N LYS A 73 -10.72 -1.70 2.78
CA LYS A 73 -11.24 -1.47 4.12
C LYS A 73 -12.73 -1.78 4.16
N LEU A 74 -13.14 -2.73 4.97
CA LEU A 74 -14.54 -3.07 5.20
C LEU A 74 -15.14 -2.10 6.23
N ILE A 75 -16.24 -1.44 5.90
CA ILE A 75 -16.93 -0.54 6.83
C ILE A 75 -17.95 -1.34 7.64
N ASN A 76 -17.77 -1.37 8.96
CA ASN A 76 -18.74 -1.98 9.85
C ASN A 76 -19.97 -1.06 10.02
N PRO A 77 -21.22 -1.56 10.06
CA PRO A 77 -22.38 -0.72 10.39
C PRO A 77 -22.27 0.05 11.70
N SER A 78 -21.53 -0.47 12.69
CA SER A 78 -21.22 0.21 13.95
C SER A 78 -20.25 1.39 13.77
N GLU A 79 -19.41 1.35 12.73
CA GLU A 79 -18.49 2.42 12.33
C GLU A 79 -19.17 3.46 11.42
N ARG A 80 -20.51 3.38 11.23
CA ARG A 80 -21.27 4.43 10.52
C ARG A 80 -21.54 5.67 11.38
N GLN A 81 -21.31 5.58 12.69
CA GLN A 81 -21.61 6.62 13.69
C GLN A 81 -20.43 7.51 14.16
N PRO A 82 -19.14 7.29 13.82
CA PRO A 82 -18.06 8.24 14.12
C PRO A 82 -17.51 8.99 12.90
N VAL A 83 -18.10 8.86 11.68
CA VAL A 83 -17.66 9.69 10.52
C VAL A 83 -17.88 11.19 10.79
N MET A 84 -18.88 11.53 11.60
CA MET A 84 -19.12 12.91 12.06
C MET A 84 -18.06 13.40 13.08
N LYS A 85 -17.39 12.50 13.80
CA LYS A 85 -16.31 12.86 14.75
C LYS A 85 -14.98 13.09 14.05
N GLU A 86 -14.74 12.42 12.92
CA GLU A 86 -13.56 12.65 12.07
C GLU A 86 -13.61 14.05 11.43
N ILE A 87 -14.79 14.47 10.91
CA ILE A 87 -15.00 15.82 10.36
C ILE A 87 -14.80 16.91 11.43
N LEU A 88 -15.21 16.66 12.67
CA LEU A 88 -15.01 17.60 13.78
C LEU A 88 -13.57 17.60 14.32
N SER A 89 -12.78 16.57 14.02
CA SER A 89 -11.36 16.51 14.38
C SER A 89 -10.48 17.29 13.39
N GLU A 90 -10.90 17.42 12.14
CA GLU A 90 -10.30 18.37 11.17
C GLU A 90 -10.47 19.85 11.58
N LEU A 91 -11.36 20.13 12.55
CA LEU A 91 -11.61 21.47 13.13
C LEU A 91 -10.84 21.75 14.43
N GLY A 92 -9.86 20.92 14.82
CA GLY A 92 -8.80 21.31 15.76
C GLY A 92 -9.09 21.20 17.25
N LEU A 93 -9.80 20.17 17.74
CA LEU A 93 -9.95 19.91 19.17
C LEU A 93 -9.28 18.59 19.57
N GLN A 94 -8.33 18.67 20.51
CA GLN A 94 -7.38 17.63 20.88
C GLN A 94 -7.68 17.01 22.26
N GLY A 95 -7.44 15.70 22.40
CA GLY A 95 -7.53 14.91 23.66
C GLY A 95 -8.75 13.97 23.64
N VAL A 96 -8.65 12.67 23.92
CA VAL A 96 -8.15 12.05 25.15
C VAL A 96 -7.65 10.61 24.87
N SER A 97 -6.57 10.26 25.58
CA SER A 97 -5.93 8.95 25.69
C SER A 97 -6.85 7.87 26.29
N HIS A 98 -6.76 6.63 25.80
CA HIS A 98 -7.06 5.45 26.62
C HIS A 98 -5.98 4.38 26.44
N SER A 99 -5.22 4.20 27.51
CA SER A 99 -4.28 3.13 27.79
C SER A 99 -4.96 1.75 27.73
N PHE A 100 -4.33 0.79 27.05
CA PHE A 100 -4.65 -0.64 27.19
C PHE A 100 -3.38 -1.41 27.55
N THR A 101 -3.45 -2.17 28.65
CA THR A 101 -2.36 -3.00 29.18
C THR A 101 -2.36 -4.40 28.54
N PRO A 102 -1.20 -4.99 28.18
CA PRO A 102 -1.13 -6.37 27.70
C PRO A 102 -1.19 -7.41 28.83
N THR A 103 -1.99 -8.45 28.63
CA THR A 103 -2.13 -9.62 29.52
C THR A 103 -0.96 -10.61 29.38
N LYS A 104 -0.57 -11.21 30.52
CA LYS A 104 0.55 -12.15 30.73
C LYS A 104 0.42 -13.46 29.94
N VAL A 105 1.56 -13.97 29.46
CA VAL A 105 1.75 -15.29 28.86
C VAL A 105 2.02 -16.35 29.96
N PRO A 106 1.46 -17.57 29.90
CA PRO A 106 1.78 -18.64 30.84
C PRO A 106 3.17 -19.24 30.59
N ASN A 107 3.89 -19.48 31.69
CA ASN A 107 5.21 -20.07 31.73
C ASN A 107 5.06 -21.61 31.79
N VAL A 108 5.38 -22.32 30.71
CA VAL A 108 5.45 -23.80 30.71
C VAL A 108 6.90 -24.20 31.00
N ARG A 109 7.13 -24.84 32.14
CA ARG A 109 8.40 -25.50 32.48
C ARG A 109 8.25 -26.99 32.22
N TYR A 110 9.24 -27.59 31.56
CA TYR A 110 9.43 -29.04 31.54
C TYR A 110 10.52 -29.37 32.56
N ASP A 111 10.16 -30.08 33.63
CA ASP A 111 11.12 -30.78 34.50
C ASP A 111 11.21 -32.23 34.01
N LEU A 112 12.40 -32.61 33.50
CA LEU A 112 12.76 -34.01 33.27
C LEU A 112 13.68 -34.43 34.41
N SER A 113 13.16 -35.28 35.29
CA SER A 113 13.95 -35.98 36.30
C SER A 113 13.38 -37.38 36.45
N GLU A 114 13.92 -38.34 35.70
CA GLU A 114 13.82 -39.75 36.04
C GLU A 114 15.12 -40.18 36.74
N PRO A 115 15.04 -40.74 37.96
CA PRO A 115 16.11 -41.54 38.53
C PRO A 115 15.91 -43.02 38.18
N ALA A 116 17.02 -43.67 37.82
CA ALA A 116 17.14 -45.11 37.60
C ALA A 116 16.79 -45.94 38.86
N PRO A 117 16.38 -47.21 38.71
CA PRO A 117 16.03 -48.07 39.84
C PRO A 117 17.27 -48.56 40.60
N SER A 118 17.20 -48.50 41.94
CA SER A 118 18.15 -49.13 42.85
C SER A 118 17.75 -50.58 43.11
N ASN A 119 18.70 -51.50 42.94
CA ASN A 119 18.56 -52.92 43.29
C ASN A 119 18.89 -53.14 44.78
N GLN A 120 18.04 -53.92 45.46
CA GLN A 120 18.37 -54.50 46.77
C GLN A 120 19.28 -55.73 46.63
N PRO A 121 20.03 -56.11 47.69
CA PRO A 121 20.95 -57.22 47.66
C PRO A 121 20.29 -58.54 48.10
N ARG A 122 20.75 -59.66 47.51
CA ARG A 122 20.72 -60.99 48.14
C ARG A 122 22.10 -61.64 48.04
N THR A 123 22.65 -61.96 49.20
CA THR A 123 23.66 -62.98 49.48
C THR A 123 23.21 -64.34 48.89
N THR A 124 24.04 -65.25 48.38
CA THR A 124 25.19 -65.93 48.99
C THR A 124 25.98 -66.74 47.92
N ALA A 125 27.17 -67.19 48.35
CA ALA A 125 27.90 -68.38 47.92
C ALA A 125 29.02 -68.20 46.88
N ALA A 126 30.23 -68.16 47.44
CA ALA A 126 31.48 -68.47 46.79
C ALA A 126 31.50 -69.92 46.28
N GLY A 127 32.07 -70.12 45.10
CA GLY A 127 32.30 -71.42 44.52
C GLY A 127 33.05 -71.34 43.20
N VAL A 128 34.38 -71.53 43.31
CA VAL A 128 35.27 -72.12 42.30
C VAL A 128 35.83 -71.19 41.19
N GLN A 129 37.17 -71.13 41.22
CA GLN A 129 38.10 -70.53 40.27
C GLN A 129 37.93 -71.07 38.84
N VAL A 130 38.07 -70.22 37.83
CA VAL A 130 38.98 -70.48 36.69
C VAL A 130 39.48 -69.13 36.16
N PHE A 131 40.76 -68.83 36.41
CA PHE A 131 41.51 -67.86 35.61
C PHE A 131 41.62 -68.43 34.19
N ALA A 132 40.78 -67.93 33.27
CA ALA A 132 41.05 -68.01 31.85
C ALA A 132 41.32 -66.59 31.40
N HIS A 133 42.55 -66.31 30.97
CA HIS A 133 42.91 -65.07 30.29
C HIS A 133 42.03 -64.98 29.03
N ARG A 134 40.89 -64.27 29.12
CA ARG A 134 40.05 -64.00 27.95
C ARG A 134 40.74 -62.91 27.17
N ASP A 135 41.21 -63.25 25.98
CA ASP A 135 41.85 -62.29 25.09
C ASP A 135 40.77 -61.38 24.48
N PHE A 136 40.56 -60.22 25.11
CA PHE A 136 39.60 -59.20 24.68
C PHE A 136 40.17 -58.27 23.58
N SER A 137 41.38 -58.54 23.09
CA SER A 137 42.03 -57.75 22.04
C SER A 137 41.14 -57.59 20.81
N MET A 138 40.52 -58.67 20.33
CA MET A 138 39.63 -58.63 19.16
C MET A 138 38.42 -57.71 19.34
N VAL A 139 37.77 -57.74 20.52
CA VAL A 139 36.59 -56.91 20.81
C VAL A 139 36.99 -55.44 20.95
N ARG A 140 38.14 -55.18 21.60
CA ARG A 140 38.70 -53.83 21.73
C ARG A 140 39.11 -53.27 20.36
N ASP A 141 39.76 -54.06 19.53
CA ASP A 141 40.24 -53.63 18.21
C ASP A 141 39.05 -53.39 17.26
N GLN A 142 37.99 -54.21 17.37
CA GLN A 142 36.72 -53.97 16.69
C GLN A 142 36.05 -52.68 17.18
N ALA A 143 36.00 -52.43 18.48
CA ALA A 143 35.44 -51.21 19.05
C ALA A 143 36.24 -49.96 18.61
N MET A 144 37.57 -50.03 18.62
CA MET A 144 38.43 -48.94 18.13
C MET A 144 38.24 -48.68 16.63
N LYS A 145 38.08 -49.73 15.82
CA LYS A 145 37.78 -49.60 14.40
C LYS A 145 36.42 -48.91 14.17
N MET A 146 35.40 -49.26 14.96
CA MET A 146 34.09 -48.61 14.88
C MET A 146 34.18 -47.12 15.27
N ILE A 147 34.93 -46.79 16.33
CA ILE A 147 35.15 -45.41 16.77
C ILE A 147 35.88 -44.59 15.68
N GLN A 148 36.96 -45.14 15.12
CA GLN A 148 37.70 -44.48 14.03
C GLN A 148 36.83 -44.26 12.79
N THR A 149 35.97 -45.23 12.45
CA THR A 149 35.02 -45.10 11.34
C THR A 149 34.00 -44.01 11.63
N ALA A 150 33.45 -43.95 12.85
CA ALA A 150 32.50 -42.93 13.26
C ALA A 150 33.10 -41.51 13.20
N PHE A 151 34.33 -41.33 13.69
CA PHE A 151 35.02 -40.04 13.60
C PHE A 151 35.35 -39.65 12.16
N SER A 152 35.71 -40.61 11.30
CA SER A 152 35.97 -40.34 9.87
C SER A 152 34.70 -39.88 9.15
N LEU A 153 33.55 -40.50 9.45
CA LEU A 153 32.25 -40.09 8.91
C LEU A 153 31.85 -38.69 9.41
N LEU A 154 32.06 -38.41 10.70
CA LEU A 154 31.80 -37.08 11.26
C LEU A 154 32.67 -36.01 10.58
N ASP A 155 33.97 -36.27 10.40
CA ASP A 155 34.87 -35.33 9.73
C ASP A 155 34.42 -35.05 8.29
N GLN A 156 33.99 -36.08 7.56
CA GLN A 156 33.44 -35.93 6.22
C GLN A 156 32.16 -35.07 6.20
N GLU A 157 31.25 -35.26 7.14
CA GLU A 157 30.03 -34.45 7.25
C GLU A 157 30.34 -33.00 7.66
N PHE A 158 31.31 -32.76 8.55
CA PHE A 158 31.77 -31.40 8.87
C PHE A 158 32.35 -30.69 7.65
N GLN A 159 33.22 -31.36 6.89
CA GLN A 159 33.77 -30.80 5.65
C GLN A 159 32.68 -30.49 4.61
N LYS A 160 31.62 -31.30 4.56
CA LYS A 160 30.46 -31.06 3.69
C LYS A 160 29.68 -29.82 4.15
N LEU A 161 29.39 -29.72 5.45
CA LEU A 161 28.73 -28.55 6.03
C LEU A 161 29.53 -27.26 5.80
N ASP A 162 30.85 -27.30 5.93
CA ASP A 162 31.70 -26.13 5.68
C ASP A 162 31.62 -25.66 4.21
N ARG A 163 31.57 -26.60 3.26
CA ARG A 163 31.36 -26.28 1.83
C ARG A 163 29.99 -25.66 1.59
N GLU A 164 28.93 -26.27 2.12
CA GLU A 164 27.57 -25.74 1.98
C GLU A 164 27.43 -24.35 2.61
N LYS A 165 28.03 -24.14 3.78
CA LYS A 165 28.08 -22.84 4.44
C LYS A 165 28.80 -21.79 3.60
N LEU A 166 29.91 -22.16 2.95
CA LEU A 166 30.65 -21.26 2.08
C LEU A 166 29.83 -20.86 0.85
N GLU A 167 29.14 -21.82 0.22
CA GLU A 167 28.26 -21.54 -0.92
C GLU A 167 27.05 -20.69 -0.54
N LEU A 168 26.43 -20.96 0.62
CA LEU A 168 25.37 -20.11 1.16
C LEU A 168 25.86 -18.68 1.41
N PHE A 169 27.07 -18.50 1.95
CA PHE A 169 27.64 -17.18 2.18
C PHE A 169 27.87 -16.42 0.87
N LYS A 170 28.39 -17.09 -0.18
CA LYS A 170 28.54 -16.50 -1.51
C LYS A 170 27.20 -16.11 -2.11
N SER A 171 26.20 -16.98 -2.03
CA SER A 171 24.84 -16.74 -2.52
C SER A 171 24.19 -15.56 -1.79
N ALA A 172 24.32 -15.48 -0.47
CA ALA A 172 23.82 -14.36 0.33
C ALA A 172 24.49 -13.03 -0.06
N ALA A 173 25.81 -13.03 -0.30
CA ALA A 173 26.53 -11.84 -0.75
C ALA A 173 26.07 -11.39 -2.16
N ALA A 174 25.84 -12.33 -3.08
CA ALA A 174 25.30 -12.03 -4.40
C ALA A 174 23.89 -11.43 -4.31
N LEU A 175 23.01 -12.03 -3.52
CA LEU A 175 21.65 -11.53 -3.31
C LEU A 175 21.64 -10.12 -2.68
N GLN A 176 22.55 -9.85 -1.75
CA GLN A 176 22.69 -8.54 -1.13
C GLN A 176 23.10 -7.47 -2.16
N LYS A 177 24.04 -7.79 -3.05
CA LYS A 177 24.46 -6.89 -4.14
C LYS A 177 23.32 -6.62 -5.12
N ASP A 178 22.56 -7.64 -5.49
CA ASP A 178 21.41 -7.49 -6.38
C ASP A 178 20.32 -6.63 -5.73
N LYS A 179 20.05 -6.83 -4.44
CA LYS A 179 19.13 -5.98 -3.67
C LYS A 179 19.57 -4.51 -3.68
N GLU A 180 20.85 -4.24 -3.42
CA GLU A 180 21.39 -2.88 -3.45
C GLU A 180 21.27 -2.24 -4.84
N ALA A 181 21.53 -3.02 -5.90
CA ALA A 181 21.36 -2.54 -7.28
C ALA A 181 19.90 -2.19 -7.59
N GLN A 182 18.95 -3.02 -7.16
CA GLN A 182 17.51 -2.74 -7.33
C GLN A 182 17.05 -1.52 -6.54
N GLU A 183 17.52 -1.37 -5.29
CA GLU A 183 17.22 -0.19 -4.47
C GLU A 183 17.77 1.09 -5.08
N ALA A 184 19.00 1.05 -5.62
CA ALA A 184 19.61 2.17 -6.32
C ALA A 184 18.82 2.55 -7.58
N GLN A 185 18.38 1.56 -8.37
CA GLN A 185 17.55 1.81 -9.55
C GLN A 185 16.19 2.41 -9.19
N ARG A 186 15.51 1.86 -8.17
CA ARG A 186 14.24 2.40 -7.68
C ARG A 186 14.39 3.85 -7.20
N ARG A 187 15.51 4.17 -6.53
CA ARG A 187 15.81 5.53 -6.09
C ARG A 187 16.01 6.49 -7.28
N ARG A 188 16.76 6.09 -8.31
CA ARG A 188 16.94 6.90 -9.53
C ARG A 188 15.60 7.18 -10.20
N GLN A 189 14.75 6.16 -10.36
CA GLN A 189 13.41 6.33 -10.93
C GLN A 189 12.54 7.29 -10.11
N GLN A 190 12.63 7.28 -8.79
CA GLN A 190 11.92 8.23 -7.93
C GLN A 190 12.45 9.67 -8.09
N GLU A 191 13.76 9.84 -8.20
CA GLU A 191 14.39 11.15 -8.42
C GLU A 191 14.01 11.72 -9.79
N GLU A 192 14.08 10.92 -10.86
CA GLU A 192 13.67 11.31 -12.22
C GLU A 192 12.19 11.71 -12.30
N LEU A 193 11.30 10.93 -11.67
CA LEU A 193 9.88 11.24 -11.62
C LEU A 193 9.63 12.57 -10.89
N LYS A 194 10.31 12.78 -9.75
CA LYS A 194 10.19 14.02 -8.99
C LYS A 194 10.66 15.22 -9.81
N GLU A 195 11.77 15.10 -10.53
CA GLU A 195 12.28 16.15 -11.39
C GLU A 195 11.32 16.46 -12.55
N MET A 196 10.75 15.43 -13.18
CA MET A 196 9.76 15.60 -14.25
C MET A 196 8.50 16.33 -13.75
N LEU A 197 7.98 15.97 -12.57
CA LEU A 197 6.83 16.63 -11.96
C LEU A 197 7.14 18.10 -11.61
N GLU A 198 8.33 18.39 -11.09
CA GLU A 198 8.74 19.76 -10.78
C GLU A 198 8.89 20.60 -12.05
N ARG A 199 9.49 20.05 -13.10
CA ARG A 199 9.56 20.71 -14.41
C ARG A 199 8.17 21.03 -14.96
N HIS A 200 7.26 20.05 -14.96
CA HIS A 200 5.89 20.27 -15.45
C HIS A 200 5.12 21.28 -14.60
N ARG A 201 5.29 21.26 -13.26
CA ARG A 201 4.73 22.27 -12.37
C ARG A 201 5.24 23.67 -12.72
N SER A 202 6.56 23.83 -12.83
CA SER A 202 7.17 25.14 -13.13
C SER A 202 6.76 25.68 -14.50
N GLN A 203 6.65 24.80 -15.51
CA GLN A 203 6.14 25.17 -16.84
C GLN A 203 4.68 25.63 -16.78
N ASN A 204 3.82 24.90 -16.07
CA ASN A 204 2.41 25.28 -15.92
C ASN A 204 2.25 26.60 -15.17
N GLU A 205 3.01 26.82 -14.10
CA GLU A 205 3.02 28.09 -13.37
C GLU A 205 3.50 29.25 -14.27
N ALA A 206 4.55 29.05 -15.04
CA ALA A 206 5.05 30.06 -15.98
C ALA A 206 4.03 30.37 -17.07
N TRP A 207 3.39 29.35 -17.64
CA TRP A 207 2.34 29.52 -18.65
C TRP A 207 1.13 30.30 -18.09
N LEU A 208 0.66 29.94 -16.89
CA LEU A 208 -0.43 30.64 -16.23
C LEU A 208 -0.09 32.11 -15.96
N ARG A 209 1.15 32.39 -15.50
CA ARG A 209 1.61 33.78 -15.29
C ARG A 209 1.65 34.56 -16.59
N ALA A 210 2.24 34.01 -17.65
CA ALA A 210 2.30 34.65 -18.96
C ALA A 210 0.89 34.95 -19.51
N ARG A 211 -0.04 34.01 -19.35
CA ARG A 211 -1.44 34.19 -19.78
C ARG A 211 -2.18 35.24 -18.94
N ALA A 212 -1.92 35.30 -17.64
CA ALA A 212 -2.47 36.34 -16.77
C ALA A 212 -1.95 37.73 -17.17
N GLU A 213 -0.65 37.87 -17.42
CA GLU A 213 -0.04 39.12 -17.88
C GLU A 213 -0.60 39.59 -19.22
N GLU A 214 -0.88 38.65 -20.14
CA GLU A 214 -1.50 38.95 -21.43
C GLU A 214 -2.93 39.47 -21.26
N ASN A 215 -3.75 38.79 -20.47
CA ASN A 215 -5.10 39.26 -20.15
C ASN A 215 -5.08 40.64 -19.48
N ASP A 216 -4.10 40.91 -18.60
CA ASP A 216 -3.94 42.22 -17.95
C ASP A 216 -3.50 43.32 -18.92
N ARG A 217 -2.76 42.98 -19.99
CA ARG A 217 -2.47 43.90 -21.09
C ARG A 217 -3.74 44.20 -21.89
N GLU A 218 -4.46 43.17 -22.33
CA GLU A 218 -5.72 43.32 -23.07
C GLU A 218 -6.75 44.14 -22.29
N ARG A 219 -6.90 43.89 -20.98
CA ARG A 219 -7.78 44.68 -20.11
C ARG A 219 -7.39 46.15 -20.07
N ARG A 220 -6.10 46.46 -19.96
CA ARG A 220 -5.61 47.85 -19.96
C ARG A 220 -5.87 48.56 -21.29
N GLU A 221 -5.72 47.86 -22.40
CA GLU A 221 -6.04 48.39 -23.73
C GLU A 221 -7.54 48.66 -23.88
N LEU A 222 -8.38 47.72 -23.44
CA LEU A 222 -9.84 47.91 -23.44
C LEU A 222 -10.27 49.09 -22.57
N TYR A 223 -9.66 49.30 -21.40
CA TYR A 223 -9.95 50.48 -20.58
C TYR A 223 -9.58 51.78 -21.30
N ARG A 224 -8.43 51.82 -21.97
CA ARG A 224 -7.99 52.99 -22.75
C ARG A 224 -8.94 53.30 -23.91
N LEU A 225 -9.28 52.28 -24.71
CA LEU A 225 -10.24 52.42 -25.82
C LEU A 225 -11.61 52.89 -25.31
N ARG A 226 -12.05 52.38 -24.15
CA ARG A 226 -13.30 52.82 -23.53
C ARG A 226 -13.26 54.29 -23.13
N GLU A 227 -12.14 54.79 -22.61
CA GLU A 227 -11.98 56.22 -22.30
C GLU A 227 -12.00 57.08 -23.56
N GLU A 228 -11.31 56.67 -24.62
CA GLU A 228 -11.33 57.36 -25.92
C GLU A 228 -12.75 57.44 -26.49
N VAL A 229 -13.49 56.33 -26.49
CA VAL A 229 -14.89 56.30 -26.95
C VAL A 229 -15.79 57.21 -26.10
N LEU A 230 -15.57 57.29 -24.78
CA LEU A 230 -16.34 58.19 -23.92
C LEU A 230 -16.04 59.66 -24.23
N GLN A 231 -14.78 60.00 -24.50
CA GLN A 231 -14.40 61.36 -24.91
C GLN A 231 -15.01 61.73 -26.26
N ASP A 232 -14.97 60.82 -27.23
CA ASP A 232 -15.59 61.03 -28.55
C ASP A 232 -17.11 61.19 -28.43
N GLN A 233 -17.78 60.39 -27.58
CA GLN A 233 -19.21 60.55 -27.32
C GLN A 233 -19.54 61.92 -26.73
N GLU A 234 -18.72 62.43 -25.81
CA GLU A 234 -18.94 63.75 -25.22
C GLU A 234 -18.73 64.86 -26.26
N ARG A 235 -17.67 64.78 -27.07
CA ARG A 235 -17.44 65.71 -28.18
C ARG A 235 -18.63 65.73 -29.16
N LEU A 236 -19.13 64.56 -29.54
CA LEU A 236 -20.29 64.46 -30.44
C LEU A 236 -21.56 65.08 -29.83
N LYS A 237 -21.79 64.93 -28.52
CA LYS A 237 -22.91 65.60 -27.84
C LYS A 237 -22.75 67.12 -27.85
N GLU A 238 -21.54 67.63 -27.59
CA GLU A 238 -21.27 69.07 -27.65
C GLU A 238 -21.51 69.62 -29.06
N GLU A 239 -21.04 68.91 -30.09
CA GLU A 239 -21.29 69.24 -31.50
C GLU A 239 -22.79 69.23 -31.81
N GLN A 240 -23.53 68.20 -31.35
CA GLN A 240 -24.98 68.12 -31.53
C GLN A 240 -25.71 69.29 -30.88
N ILE A 241 -25.34 69.66 -29.64
CA ILE A 241 -25.88 70.83 -28.94
C ILE A 241 -25.56 72.12 -29.71
N SER A 242 -24.34 72.25 -30.23
CA SER A 242 -23.91 73.40 -31.04
C SER A 242 -24.71 73.53 -32.33
N ILE A 243 -24.90 72.43 -33.06
CA ILE A 243 -25.73 72.38 -34.27
C ILE A 243 -27.19 72.72 -33.95
N GLN A 244 -27.74 72.18 -32.87
CA GLN A 244 -29.10 72.45 -32.42
C GLN A 244 -29.31 73.96 -32.16
N LYS A 245 -28.39 74.60 -31.42
CA LYS A 245 -28.42 76.05 -31.18
C LYS A 245 -28.37 76.86 -32.48
N ARG A 246 -27.53 76.47 -33.44
CA ARG A 246 -27.45 77.12 -34.75
C ARG A 246 -28.74 76.95 -35.55
N SER A 247 -29.35 75.77 -35.50
CA SER A 247 -30.64 75.47 -36.14
C SER A 247 -31.77 76.32 -35.55
N GLU A 248 -31.86 76.39 -34.22
CA GLU A 248 -32.83 77.24 -33.51
C GLU A 248 -32.66 78.72 -33.84
N HIS A 249 -31.41 79.20 -33.93
CA HIS A 249 -31.13 80.57 -34.33
C HIS A 249 -31.57 80.86 -35.77
N LEU A 250 -31.28 79.96 -36.72
CA LEU A 250 -31.73 80.08 -38.10
C LEU A 250 -33.27 80.08 -38.19
N LEU A 251 -33.94 79.21 -37.45
CA LEU A 251 -35.41 79.18 -37.35
C LEU A 251 -35.96 80.51 -36.83
N SER A 252 -35.35 81.09 -35.80
CA SER A 252 -35.72 82.40 -35.26
C SER A 252 -35.59 83.51 -36.31
N ILE A 253 -34.47 83.55 -37.05
CA ILE A 253 -34.27 84.50 -38.16
C ILE A 253 -35.35 84.32 -39.23
N MET A 254 -35.60 83.09 -39.69
CA MET A 254 -36.62 82.80 -40.69
C MET A 254 -38.02 83.22 -40.26
N GLN A 255 -38.33 83.11 -38.97
CA GLN A 255 -39.62 83.51 -38.42
C GLN A 255 -39.79 85.04 -38.38
N GLN A 256 -38.71 85.79 -38.12
CA GLN A 256 -38.71 87.25 -38.23
C GLN A 256 -38.97 87.73 -39.66
N PHE A 257 -38.41 87.04 -40.67
CA PHE A 257 -38.66 87.37 -42.08
C PHE A 257 -40.06 87.00 -42.59
N LYS A 258 -40.77 86.07 -41.95
CA LYS A 258 -42.16 85.69 -42.30
C LYS A 258 -43.22 86.66 -41.75
N GLY A 259 -42.85 87.58 -40.85
CA GLY A 259 -43.75 88.54 -40.22
C GLY A 259 -43.68 89.97 -40.77
N MET A 260 -42.84 90.21 -41.79
CA MET A 260 -42.83 91.42 -42.63
C MET A 260 -43.58 91.15 -43.94
#